data_AF-A0A946X333-F1
#
_entry.id   AF-A0A946X333-F1
#
_cell.length_a   1.000
_cell.length_b   1.000
_cell.length_c   1.000
_cell.angle_alpha   90.00
_cell.angle_beta   90.00
_cell.angle_gamma   90.00
#
_symmetry.space_group_name_H-M   'P 1'
#
loop_
_entity.id
_entity.type
_entity.pdbx_description
1 polymer ?
#
loop_
_entity_poly.entity_id
_entity_poly.type
_entity_poly.pdbx_seq_one_letter_code
_entity_poly.pdbx_strand_id
1 'polypeptide(L)' 'MLHAGRRWVSLGRAAKMLGMHYRTLVRHLDDPADSGFEVLERPTINRKRLRYLAVDEIQKAMGETPVVSGGR' A
#
# COMPACT_ATOMS: atom_id res chain seq x y z
N MET A 1 -6.05 -5.50 6.46
CA MET A 1 -6.21 -4.77 7.74
C MET A 1 -7.14 -3.59 7.48
N LEU A 2 -8.06 -3.27 8.38
CA LEU A 2 -8.78 -1.99 8.35
C LEU A 2 -8.14 -1.09 9.42
N HIS A 3 -7.74 0.13 9.05
CA HIS A 3 -7.12 1.09 9.96
C HIS A 3 -7.54 2.50 9.53
N ALA A 4 -8.06 3.28 10.49
CA ALA A 4 -8.60 4.62 10.27
C ALA A 4 -9.62 4.71 9.11
N GLY A 5 -10.52 3.71 9.00
CA GLY A 5 -11.52 3.65 7.93
C GLY A 5 -10.99 3.24 6.55
N ARG A 6 -9.67 3.05 6.39
CA ARG A 6 -9.03 2.63 5.14
C ARG A 6 -8.62 1.16 5.19
N ARG A 7 -8.59 0.51 4.03
CA ARG A 7 -8.11 -0.87 3.89
C ARG A 7 -6.62 -0.84 3.59
N TRP A 8 -5.84 -1.47 4.45
CA TRP A 8 -4.39 -1.58 4.35
C TRP A 8 -3.98 -3.03 4.08
N VAL A 9 -3.01 -3.21 3.20
CA VAL A 9 -2.44 -4.51 2.83
C VAL A 9 -0.94 -4.51 3.06
N SER A 10 -0.38 -5.67 3.40
CA SER A 10 1.06 -5.81 3.56
C SER A 10 1.77 -5.51 2.25
N LEU A 11 3.01 -5.03 2.32
CA LEU A 11 3.81 -4.69 1.14
C LEU A 11 3.93 -5.85 0.13
N GLY A 12 4.05 -7.09 0.62
CA GLY A 12 4.08 -8.28 -0.25
C GLY A 12 2.78 -8.48 -1.04
N ARG A 13 1.63 -8.15 -0.44
CA ARG A 13 0.35 -8.21 -1.15
C ARG A 13 0.16 -7.00 -2.05
N ALA A 14 0.60 -5.81 -1.62
CA ALA A 14 0.59 -4.62 -2.46
C ALA A 14 1.41 -4.81 -3.74
N ALA A 15 2.63 -5.36 -3.62
CA ALA A 15 3.49 -5.69 -4.76
C ALA A 15 2.80 -6.63 -5.75
N LYS A 16 2.11 -7.67 -5.25
CA LYS A 16 1.32 -8.57 -6.09
C LYS A 16 0.17 -7.86 -6.80
N MET A 17 -0.52 -6.95 -6.13
CA MET A 17 -1.63 -6.19 -6.72
C MET A 17 -1.12 -5.27 -7.83
N LEU A 18 -0.05 -4.53 -7.56
CA LEU A 18 0.63 -3.66 -8.51
C LEU A 18 1.35 -4.41 -9.66
N GLY A 19 1.32 -5.75 -9.67
CA GLY A 19 2.02 -6.55 -10.69
C GLY A 19 3.53 -6.41 -10.67
N MET A 20 4.14 -5.99 -9.56
CA MET A 20 5.57 -5.71 -9.46
C MET A 20 6.28 -6.58 -8.43
N HIS A 21 7.61 -6.68 -8.57
CA HIS A 21 8.43 -7.37 -7.59
C HIS A 21 8.47 -6.61 -6.25
N TYR A 22 8.43 -7.36 -5.15
CA TYR A 22 8.53 -6.81 -3.79
C TYR A 22 9.74 -5.88 -3.60
N ARG A 23 10.92 -6.26 -4.11
CA ARG A 23 12.13 -5.43 -3.99
C ARG A 23 12.02 -4.11 -4.76
N THR A 24 11.37 -4.13 -5.91
CA THR A 24 11.10 -2.93 -6.71
C THR A 24 10.18 -1.98 -5.94
N LEU A 25 9.10 -2.51 -5.34
CA LEU A 25 8.22 -1.72 -4.49
C LEU A 25 8.96 -1.13 -3.28
N VAL A 26 9.77 -1.93 -2.58
CA VAL A 26 10.56 -1.42 -1.44
C VAL A 26 11.48 -0.29 -1.87
N ARG A 27 12.20 -0.44 -2.98
CA ARG A 27 13.11 0.59 -3.49
C ARG A 27 12.36 1.88 -3.86
N HIS A 28 11.17 1.78 -4.43
CA HIS A 28 10.32 2.96 -4.70
C HIS A 28 9.85 3.65 -3.42
N LEU A 29 9.48 2.89 -2.38
CA LEU A 29 9.03 3.47 -1.11
C LEU A 29 10.16 4.06 -0.27
N ASP A 30 11.40 3.57 -0.45
CA ASP A 30 12.58 4.13 0.20
C ASP A 30 13.07 5.42 -0.47
N ASP A 31 12.51 5.80 -1.63
CA ASP A 31 12.73 7.10 -2.27
C ASP A 31 11.69 8.13 -1.79
N PRO A 32 12.07 9.08 -0.92
CA PRO A 32 11.13 10.04 -0.34
C PRO A 32 10.61 11.08 -1.34
N ALA A 33 11.21 11.20 -2.53
CA ALA A 33 10.80 12.18 -3.52
C ALA A 33 9.67 11.68 -4.44
N ASP A 34 9.45 10.37 -4.54
CA ASP A 34 8.81 9.80 -5.74
C ASP A 34 7.79 8.69 -5.46
N SER A 35 7.61 8.28 -4.21
CA SER A 35 6.80 7.08 -3.94
C SER A 35 5.30 7.29 -4.17
N GLY A 36 4.76 8.48 -3.86
CA GLY A 36 3.34 8.80 -4.04
C GLY A 36 2.36 7.93 -3.22
N PHE A 37 2.86 7.06 -2.35
CA PHE A 37 2.09 6.13 -1.53
C PHE A 37 2.25 6.45 -0.04
N GLU A 38 1.15 6.38 0.70
CA GLU A 38 1.16 6.43 2.15
C GLU A 38 1.59 5.07 2.72
N VAL A 39 2.63 5.08 3.54
CA VAL A 39 3.19 3.87 4.16
C VAL A 39 2.85 3.86 5.64
N LEU A 40 2.07 2.86 6.07
CA LEU A 40 1.84 2.59 7.48
C LEU A 40 2.91 1.62 7.99
N GLU A 41 3.73 2.06 8.94
CA GLU A 41 4.70 1.21 9.63
C GLU A 41 4.15 0.70 10.97
N ARG A 42 4.26 -0.61 11.21
CA ARG A 42 3.95 -1.22 12.52
C ARG A 42 5.20 -1.95 13.05
N PRO A 43 5.59 -1.70 14.31
CA PRO A 43 6.63 -2.48 14.94
C PRO A 43 6.15 -3.91 15.17
N THR A 44 7.03 -4.89 14.95
CA THR A 44 6.79 -6.29 15.32
C THR A 44 7.65 -6.72 16.49
N ILE A 45 7.25 -7.83 17.11
CA ILE A 45 7.94 -8.46 18.25
C ILE A 45 9.42 -8.74 17.95
N ASN A 46 9.77 -9.00 16.68
CA ASN A 46 11.13 -9.34 16.25
C ASN A 46 11.96 -8.11 15.80
N ARG A 47 11.60 -6.90 16.23
CA ARG A 47 12.20 -5.61 15.77
C ARG A 47 12.14 -5.36 14.26
N LYS A 48 11.50 -6.24 13.49
CA LYS A 48 11.20 -5.99 12.08
C LYS A 48 10.04 -4.99 11.99
N ARG A 49 10.12 -4.05 11.05
CA ARG A 49 9.02 -3.14 10.75
C ARG A 49 8.17 -3.77 9.64
N LEU A 50 6.89 -4.01 9.92
CA LEU A 50 5.95 -4.35 8.88
C LEU A 50 5.43 -3.06 8.27
N ARG A 51 5.52 -2.98 6.95
CA ARG A 51 5.03 -1.85 6.18
C ARG A 51 3.79 -2.27 5.40
N TYR A 52 2.82 -1.39 5.38
CA TYR A 52 1.54 -1.58 4.72
C TYR A 52 1.26 -0.41 3.78
N LEU A 53 0.55 -0.69 2.69
CA LEU A 53 0.05 0.32 1.76
C LEU A 53 -1.48 0.34 1.76
N ALA A 54 -2.03 1.51 1.51
CA ALA A 54 -3.47 1.72 1.38
C ALA A 54 -3.97 1.15 0.05
N VAL A 55 -5.06 0.37 0.09
CA VAL A 55 -5.60 -0.32 -1.09
C VAL A 55 -6.15 0.68 -2.10
N ASP A 56 -6.80 1.74 -1.63
CA ASP A 56 -7.32 2.82 -2.47
C ASP A 56 -6.22 3.52 -3.29
N GLU A 57 -5.03 3.69 -2.73
CA GLU A 57 -3.90 4.27 -3.46
C GLU A 57 -3.30 3.29 -4.47
N ILE A 58 -3.23 2.00 -4.11
CA ILE A 58 -2.83 0.94 -5.04
C ILE A 58 -3.79 0.92 -6.24
N GLN A 59 -5.09 0.98 -5.99
CA GLN A 59 -6.11 1.02 -7.05
C GLN A 59 -5.95 2.26 -7.93
N LYS A 60 -5.81 3.44 -7.30
CA LYS A 60 -5.56 4.70 -8.02
C LYS A 60 -4.31 4.61 -8.90
N ALA A 61 -3.21 4.03 -8.40
CA ALA A 61 -1.97 3.87 -9.15
C ALA A 61 -2.09 2.88 -10.32
N MET A 62 -2.96 1.87 -10.20
CA MET A 62 -3.30 0.96 -11.30
C MET A 62 -4.25 1.59 -12.33
N GLY A 63 -4.68 2.84 -12.12
CA GLY A 63 -5.72 3.47 -12.95
C GLY A 63 -7.11 2.88 -12.71
N GLU A 64 -7.28 2.05 -11.68
CA GLU A 64 -8.60 1.66 -11.19
C GLU A 64 -9.17 2.87 -10.44
N THR A 65 -10.06 3.60 -11.10
CA THR A 65 -10.90 4.59 -10.42
C THR A 65 -11.55 3.87 -9.25
N PRO A 66 -11.41 4.36 -7.99
CA PRO A 66 -12.12 3.74 -6.89
C PRO A 66 -13.59 3.75 -7.29
N VAL A 67 -14.17 2.55 -7.39
CA VAL A 67 -15.60 2.40 -7.56
C VAL A 67 -16.19 2.92 -6.26
N VAL A 68 -16.40 4.23 -6.21
CA VAL A 68 -17.34 4.87 -5.31
C VAL A 68 -18.66 4.22 -5.71
N SER A 69 -19.03 3.18 -4.97
CA SER A 69 -20.41 2.73 -4.93
C SER A 69 -21.20 3.88 -4.32
N GLY A 70 -21.53 4.86 -5.18
CA GLY A 70 -22.58 5.83 -4.96
C GLY A 70 -23.88 5.04 -4.92
N GLY A 71 -24.17 4.52 -3.74
CA GLY A 71 -25.38 3.77 -3.43
C GLY A 71 -26.40 4.68 -2.79
N ARG A 72 -27.05 5.46 -3.66
CA ARG A 72 -28.44 5.96 -3.60
C ARG A 72 -28.91 6.78 -2.40
#